data_AF-A0A1J3DHW3-F1
#
_entry.id   AF-A0A1J3DHW3-F1
#
_cell.length_a   1.000
_cell.length_b   1.000
_cell.length_c   1.000
_cell.angle_alpha   90.00
_cell.angle_beta   90.00
_cell.angle_gamma   90.00
#
_symmetry.space_group_name_H-M   'P 1'
#
loop_
_entity.id
_entity.type
_entity.pdbx_description
1 polymer ?
#
loop_
_entity_poly.entity_id
_entity_poly.type
_entity_poly.pdbx_seq_one_letter_code
_entity_poly.pdbx_strand_id
1 'polypeptide(L)'
;HGLDTHLFVATTLIGLYGDCGCVEFARKVFDELRQPNLVAWNAVVTACFRGNDVAGAKEIFDKMMIRNHTSWNVMLAGYTKAGELESAKRVFLEMPLRDDVSWSTMIVGF
;
A
#
# COMPACT_ATOMS: atom_id res chain seq x y z
N HIS A 1 25.70 -1.63 -1.64
CA HIS A 1 25.67 -2.92 -2.35
C HIS A 1 24.92 -3.98 -1.58
N GLY A 2 25.36 -4.48 -0.40
CA GLY A 2 24.58 -5.49 0.33
C GLY A 2 23.18 -5.03 0.77
N LEU A 3 23.08 -3.84 1.37
CA LEU A 3 21.81 -3.31 1.89
C LEU A 3 20.74 -3.11 0.80
N ASP A 4 21.15 -2.62 -0.37
CA ASP A 4 20.26 -2.36 -1.51
C ASP A 4 19.70 -3.67 -2.07
N THR A 5 20.54 -4.71 -2.16
CA THR A 5 20.10 -6.05 -2.60
C THR A 5 19.13 -6.66 -1.60
N HIS A 6 19.40 -6.53 -0.30
CA HIS A 6 18.47 -7.02 0.74
C HIS A 6 17.11 -6.33 0.67
N LEU A 7 17.08 -5.00 0.50
CA LEU A 7 15.85 -4.24 0.36
C LEU A 7 15.08 -4.59 -0.92
N PHE A 8 15.79 -4.75 -2.04
CA PHE A 8 15.19 -5.16 -3.31
C PHE A 8 14.55 -6.55 -3.19
N VAL A 9 15.30 -7.54 -2.69
CA VAL A 9 14.79 -8.91 -2.50
C VAL A 9 13.60 -8.92 -1.56
N ALA A 10 13.67 -8.21 -0.43
CA ALA A 10 12.55 -8.10 0.51
C ALA A 10 11.31 -7.48 -0.14
N THR A 11 11.48 -6.41 -0.93
CA THR A 11 10.37 -5.77 -1.65
C THR A 11 9.73 -6.72 -2.66
N THR A 12 10.53 -7.51 -3.38
CA THR A 12 10.03 -8.56 -4.29
C THR A 12 9.25 -9.63 -3.54
N LEU A 13 9.77 -10.10 -2.40
CA LEU A 13 9.09 -11.11 -1.56
C LEU A 13 7.76 -10.60 -1.01
N ILE A 14 7.70 -9.34 -0.56
CA ILE A 14 6.45 -8.70 -0.13
C ILE A 14 5.41 -8.74 -1.25
N GLY A 15 5.81 -8.38 -2.48
CA GLY A 15 4.94 -8.43 -3.66
C GLY A 15 4.43 -9.85 -3.95
N LEU A 16 5.34 -10.83 -3.96
CA LEU A 16 5.02 -12.25 -4.18
C LEU A 16 4.03 -12.79 -3.14
N TYR A 17 4.31 -12.56 -1.85
CA TYR A 17 3.40 -12.98 -0.78
C TYR A 17 2.05 -12.28 -0.88
N GLY A 18 2.03 -11.01 -1.29
CA GLY A 18 0.80 -10.28 -1.59
C GLY A 18 -0.01 -10.92 -2.73
N ASP A 19 0.63 -11.33 -3.82
CA ASP A 19 -0.03 -12.01 -4.96
C ASP A 19 -0.58 -13.39 -4.58
N CYS A 20 0.03 -14.06 -3.61
CA CYS A 20 -0.47 -15.33 -3.07
C CYS A 20 -1.57 -15.16 -2.01
N GLY A 21 -1.95 -13.93 -1.64
CA GLY A 21 -2.87 -13.66 -0.52
C GLY A 21 -2.26 -13.96 0.86
N CYS A 22 -0.96 -14.23 0.92
CA CYS A 22 -0.20 -14.59 2.11
C CYS A 22 0.28 -13.35 2.88
N VAL A 23 -0.65 -12.46 3.25
CA VAL A 23 -0.35 -11.14 3.85
C VAL A 23 0.52 -11.24 5.11
N GLU A 24 0.33 -12.27 5.93
CA GLU A 24 1.12 -12.46 7.16
C GLU A 24 2.63 -12.58 6.89
N PHE A 25 3.00 -13.27 5.81
CA PHE A 25 4.40 -13.42 5.41
C PHE A 25 4.94 -12.13 4.79
N ALA A 26 4.13 -11.43 4.00
CA ALA A 26 4.47 -10.10 3.48
C ALA A 26 4.77 -9.12 4.63
N ARG A 27 3.94 -9.13 5.68
CA ARG A 27 4.12 -8.30 6.87
C ARG A 27 5.40 -8.67 7.61
N LYS A 28 5.68 -9.96 7.85
CA LYS A 28 6.92 -10.41 8.50
C LYS A 28 8.17 -9.93 7.78
N VAL A 29 8.21 -10.10 6.44
CA VAL A 29 9.34 -9.61 5.63
C VAL A 29 9.48 -8.09 5.74
N PHE A 30 8.37 -7.36 5.75
CA PHE A 30 8.39 -5.91 5.91
C PHE A 30 8.87 -5.48 7.30
N ASP A 31 8.43 -6.13 8.36
CA ASP A 31 8.80 -5.79 9.75
C ASP A 31 10.29 -6.04 10.04
N GLU A 32 10.94 -6.94 9.28
CA GLU A 32 12.39 -7.16 9.34
C GLU A 32 13.22 -6.03 8.67
N LEU A 33 12.59 -5.17 7.88
CA LEU A 33 13.27 -4.03 7.25
C LEU A 33 13.54 -2.93 8.28
N ARG A 34 14.83 -2.68 8.55
CA ARG A 34 15.24 -1.58 9.45
C ARG A 34 15.00 -0.19 8.85
N GLN A 35 15.09 -0.07 7.52
CA GLN A 35 14.94 1.19 6.79
C GLN A 35 14.17 0.97 5.46
N PRO A 36 12.86 0.69 5.54
CA PRO A 36 12.04 0.53 4.34
C PRO A 36 11.95 1.84 3.56
N ASN A 37 12.21 1.78 2.25
CA ASN A 37 11.95 2.89 1.33
C ASN A 37 10.45 2.96 0.96
N LEU A 38 10.04 4.02 0.25
CA LEU A 38 8.64 4.21 -0.17
C LEU A 38 8.10 3.05 -1.00
N VAL A 39 8.95 2.37 -1.78
CA VAL A 39 8.53 1.22 -2.60
C VAL A 39 8.15 0.04 -1.69
N ALA A 40 8.96 -0.28 -0.68
CA ALA A 40 8.65 -1.33 0.29
C ALA A 40 7.39 -1.03 1.09
N TRP A 41 7.20 0.22 1.54
CA TRP A 41 5.96 0.67 2.20
C TRP A 41 4.74 0.46 1.31
N ASN A 42 4.78 0.93 0.06
CA ASN A 42 3.66 0.80 -0.88
C ASN A 42 3.39 -0.67 -1.24
N ALA A 43 4.45 -1.50 -1.35
CA ALA A 43 4.34 -2.93 -1.62
C ALA A 43 3.60 -3.65 -0.49
N VAL A 44 3.93 -3.37 0.78
CA VAL A 44 3.28 -4.06 1.90
C VAL A 44 1.83 -3.60 2.09
N VAL A 45 1.51 -2.32 1.84
CA VAL A 45 0.10 -1.85 1.83
C VAL A 45 -0.70 -2.56 0.74
N THR A 46 -0.12 -2.69 -0.46
CA THR A 46 -0.74 -3.41 -1.58
C THR A 46 -0.97 -4.88 -1.21
N ALA A 47 0.02 -5.53 -0.58
CA ALA A 47 -0.10 -6.91 -0.13
C ALA A 47 -1.23 -7.09 0.89
N CYS A 48 -1.45 -6.12 1.79
CA CYS A 48 -2.57 -6.13 2.72
C CYS A 48 -3.93 -6.12 2.03
N PHE A 49 -4.14 -5.19 1.09
CA PHE A 49 -5.39 -5.16 0.33
C PHE A 49 -5.63 -6.44 -0.47
N ARG A 50 -4.58 -7.02 -1.06
CA ARG A 50 -4.69 -8.31 -1.77
C ARG A 50 -5.03 -9.49 -0.85
N GLY A 51 -4.53 -9.45 0.38
CA GLY A 51 -4.89 -10.41 1.43
C GLY A 51 -6.21 -10.09 2.15
N ASN A 52 -7.01 -9.14 1.65
CA ASN A 52 -8.24 -8.66 2.28
C ASN A 52 -8.06 -8.10 3.71
N ASP A 53 -6.83 -7.73 4.08
CA ASP A 53 -6.47 -7.09 5.35
C ASP A 53 -6.54 -5.56 5.21
N VAL A 54 -7.77 -5.05 5.05
CA VAL A 54 -8.03 -3.62 4.87
C VAL A 54 -7.59 -2.80 6.09
N ALA A 55 -7.79 -3.34 7.29
CA ALA A 55 -7.39 -2.69 8.53
C ALA A 55 -5.86 -2.57 8.65
N GLY A 56 -5.12 -3.64 8.36
CA GLY A 56 -3.67 -3.62 8.36
C GLY A 56 -3.08 -2.75 7.26
N ALA A 57 -3.74 -2.64 6.09
CA ALA A 57 -3.34 -1.70 5.05
C ALA A 57 -3.36 -0.26 5.57
N LYS A 58 -4.44 0.11 6.29
CA LYS A 58 -4.56 1.43 6.91
C LYS A 58 -3.52 1.65 8.00
N GLU A 59 -3.32 0.69 8.90
CA GLU A 59 -2.36 0.80 9.99
C GLU A 59 -0.95 1.11 9.46
N ILE A 60 -0.53 0.42 8.40
CA ILE A 60 0.78 0.64 7.79
C ILE A 60 0.85 2.01 7.13
N PHE A 61 -0.19 2.39 6.39
CA PHE A 61 -0.25 3.71 5.76
C PHE A 61 -0.17 4.84 6.79
N ASP A 62 -0.81 4.67 7.95
CA ASP A 62 -0.78 5.63 9.05
C ASP A 62 0.63 5.74 9.67
N LYS A 63 1.42 4.66 9.68
CA LYS A 63 2.83 4.65 10.11
C LYS A 63 3.80 5.34 9.15
N MET A 64 3.40 5.59 7.90
CA MET A 64 4.28 6.27 6.92
C MET A 64 4.51 7.73 7.30
N MET A 65 5.76 8.08 7.65
CA MET A 65 6.15 9.48 7.93
C MET A 65 6.13 10.36 6.67
N ILE A 66 6.44 9.77 5.52
CA ILE A 66 6.43 10.44 4.20
C ILE A 66 5.50 9.64 3.29
N ARG A 67 4.57 10.33 2.65
CA ARG A 67 3.61 9.76 1.69
C ARG A 67 3.76 10.51 0.37
N ASN A 68 3.85 9.77 -0.73
CA ASN A 68 3.83 10.36 -2.06
C ASN A 68 2.52 10.03 -2.78
N HIS A 69 2.38 10.51 -4.01
CA HIS A 69 1.19 10.28 -4.82
C HIS A 69 0.87 8.79 -4.98
N THR A 70 1.90 7.95 -5.14
CA THR A 70 1.73 6.50 -5.24
C THR A 70 1.15 5.89 -3.97
N SER A 71 1.57 6.33 -2.78
CA SER A 71 1.04 5.83 -1.50
C SER A 71 -0.47 6.07 -1.39
N TRP A 72 -0.92 7.27 -1.77
CA TRP A 72 -2.36 7.61 -1.77
C TRP A 72 -3.14 6.80 -2.81
N ASN A 73 -2.59 6.64 -4.02
CA ASN A 73 -3.23 5.85 -5.08
C ASN A 73 -3.37 4.37 -4.67
N VAL A 74 -2.40 3.80 -3.96
CA VAL A 74 -2.50 2.43 -3.42
C VAL A 74 -3.68 2.31 -2.46
N MET A 75 -3.87 3.29 -1.56
CA MET A 75 -5.01 3.31 -0.63
C MET A 75 -6.35 3.44 -1.36
N LEU A 76 -6.44 4.36 -2.32
CA LEU A 76 -7.66 4.53 -3.13
C LEU A 76 -8.02 3.25 -3.88
N ALA A 77 -7.07 2.71 -4.65
CA ALA A 77 -7.30 1.49 -5.43
C ALA A 77 -7.63 0.29 -4.52
N GLY A 78 -6.98 0.20 -3.36
CA GLY A 78 -7.24 -0.84 -2.37
C GLY A 78 -8.65 -0.78 -1.79
N TYR A 79 -9.07 0.38 -1.31
CA TYR A 79 -10.43 0.57 -0.76
C TYR A 79 -11.52 0.37 -1.80
N THR A 80 -11.34 0.90 -3.01
CA THR A 80 -12.30 0.69 -4.10
C THR A 80 -12.47 -0.79 -4.42
N LYS A 81 -11.37 -1.56 -4.51
CA LYS A 81 -11.44 -3.01 -4.75
C LYS A 81 -12.06 -3.80 -3.61
N ALA A 82 -11.90 -3.32 -2.37
CA ALA A 82 -12.53 -3.91 -1.19
C ALA A 82 -14.02 -3.54 -1.05
N GLY A 83 -14.56 -2.64 -1.88
CA GLY A 83 -15.93 -2.12 -1.76
C GLY A 83 -16.11 -1.06 -0.66
N GLU A 84 -15.02 -0.59 -0.06
CA GLU A 84 -15.00 0.36 1.06
C GLU A 84 -15.02 1.81 0.55
N LEU A 85 -16.08 2.18 -0.17
CA LEU A 85 -16.17 3.45 -0.90
C LEU A 85 -16.10 4.68 0.00
N GLU A 86 -16.66 4.62 1.21
CA GLU A 86 -16.57 5.73 2.17
C GLU A 86 -15.13 5.96 2.65
N SER A 87 -14.36 4.87 2.82
CA SER A 87 -12.94 4.95 3.15
C SER A 87 -12.12 5.48 1.97
N ALA A 88 -12.42 5.02 0.74
CA ALA A 88 -11.79 5.57 -0.48
C ALA A 88 -12.04 7.08 -0.61
N LYS A 89 -13.29 7.51 -0.41
CA LYS A 89 -13.67 8.94 -0.43
C LYS A 89 -12.95 9.74 0.64
N ARG A 90 -12.80 9.19 1.85
CA ARG A 90 -12.05 9.86 2.94
C ARG A 90 -10.58 10.05 2.57
N VAL A 91 -9.93 8.98 2.08
CA VAL A 91 -8.53 9.06 1.61
C VAL A 91 -8.38 10.09 0.51
N PHE A 92 -9.29 10.11 -0.47
CA PHE A 92 -9.28 11.10 -1.55
C PHE A 92 -9.39 12.54 -1.02
N LEU A 93 -10.19 12.75 0.03
CA LEU A 93 -10.36 14.06 0.64
C LEU A 93 -9.11 14.51 1.40
N GLU A 94 -8.39 13.59 2.04
CA GLU A 94 -7.16 13.84 2.81
C GLU A 94 -5.91 14.04 1.93
N MET A 95 -5.96 13.65 0.65
CA MET A 95 -4.84 13.84 -0.29
C MET A 95 -4.44 15.33 -0.40
N PRO A 96 -3.18 15.69 -0.08
CA PRO A 96 -2.72 17.09 -0.12
C PRO A 96 -2.72 17.70 -1.53
N LEU A 97 -2.47 16.87 -2.54
CA LEU A 97 -2.45 17.22 -3.95
C LEU A 97 -3.17 16.10 -4.71
N ARG A 98 -4.14 16.47 -5.54
CA ARG A 98 -4.95 15.56 -6.36
C ARG A 98 -4.53 15.73 -7.82
N ASP A 99 -4.22 14.63 -8.49
CA ASP A 99 -3.92 14.59 -9.93
C ASP A 99 -5.05 13.89 -10.73
N ASP A 100 -4.90 13.79 -12.05
CA ASP A 100 -5.88 13.14 -12.93
C ASP A 100 -6.09 11.63 -12.61
N VAL A 101 -5.07 10.96 -12.08
CA VAL A 101 -5.16 9.54 -11.66
C VAL A 101 -6.03 9.40 -10.41
N SER A 102 -5.97 10.37 -9.50
CA SER A 102 -6.79 10.44 -8.29
C SER A 102 -8.28 10.50 -8.62
N TRP A 103 -8.65 11.34 -9.60
CA TRP A 103 -10.04 11.53 -10.03
C TRP A 103 -10.59 10.33 -10.80
N SER A 104 -9.82 9.77 -11.73
CA SER A 104 -10.23 8.59 -12.50
C SER A 104 -10.47 7.37 -11.60
N THR A 105 -9.65 7.18 -10.56
CA THR A 105 -9.81 6.09 -9.59
C THR A 105 -11.12 6.19 -8.80
N MET A 106 -11.57 7.40 -8.46
CA MET A 106 -12.86 7.61 -7.79
C MET A 106 -14.04 7.34 -8.71
N ILE A 107 -13.98 7.76 -9.98
CA ILE A 107 -15.06 7.53 -10.95
C ILE A 107 -15.24 6.03 -11.24
N VAL A 108 -14.16 5.26 -11.30
CA VAL A 108 -14.24 3.80 -11.53
C VAL A 108 -14.82 3.06 -10.31
N GLY A 109 -14.73 3.64 -9.11
CA GLY A 109 -15.27 3.05 -7.90
C GLY A 109 -16.77 3.31 -7.67
N PHE A 110 -17.34 4.34 -8.29
CA PHE A 110 -18.78 4.61 -8.28
C PHE A 110 -19.49 3.91 -9.44
#